data_AF-A0A928ELC0-F1
#
_entry.id   AF-A0A928ELC0-F1
#
_cell.length_a   1.000
_cell.length_b   1.000
_cell.length_c   1.000
_cell.angle_alpha   90.00
_cell.angle_beta   90.00
_cell.angle_gamma   90.00
#
_symmetry.space_group_name_H-M   'P 1'
#
loop_
_entity.id
_entity.type
_entity.pdbx_description
1 polymer ?
#
loop_
_entity_poly.entity_id
_entity_poly.type
_entity_poly.pdbx_seq_one_letter_code
_entity_poly.pdbx_strand_id
1 'polypeptide(L)'
;MDSYKIQREQIREPRWRALAAAIGGENGEEIVDAMKELYEVYTPDAIDWFASLYDVSGAGWYYSASARDNDSREYKGKTYLLRPDLESTSQALGFFESSGMIEDFDNKLSLALPDWMQNDLSEWTLSLQDPDGYFYHEHWGKDINFSRRSRDLMWANKILNSFGRTKKYVSISDGAKAKESKDIVLPEHLKSKEKFAEFLESRNINEQSYSTGHELTCQTDMIKHAGLVDQCIDFLNEHQFENGLWHKEENYFAINGVMKITCVYNGMHRIVPHAKALAGSCIRVLLSDEPVNGAVDLFNPWFAIGNLIRSLRECGENGEREAEEVIRTVRAAAPEAIRATAKKVVAFKKESGSFSYGVNFSSQTSQGMPVAIERSPEGDINGHILAATGLLSHVYRGLDLSDYKVPLFVRCDFDRYMSIIEKRRLTEKTTERSISE
;
A
#
# COMPACT_ATOMS: atom_id res chain seq x y z
N MET A 1 -30.48 -7.78 -8.10
CA MET A 1 -29.61 -6.65 -7.70
C MET A 1 -29.96 -6.20 -6.28
N ASP A 2 -31.25 -6.09 -5.95
CA ASP A 2 -31.71 -5.63 -4.64
C ASP A 2 -31.30 -6.53 -3.46
N SER A 3 -31.36 -7.86 -3.60
CA SER A 3 -30.95 -8.78 -2.52
C SER A 3 -29.47 -8.64 -2.14
N TYR A 4 -28.60 -8.41 -3.12
CA TYR A 4 -27.16 -8.25 -2.91
C TYR A 4 -26.82 -6.96 -2.15
N LYS A 5 -27.45 -5.84 -2.56
CA LYS A 5 -27.29 -4.55 -1.86
C LYS A 5 -27.81 -4.64 -0.43
N ILE A 6 -28.96 -5.28 -0.22
CA ILE A 6 -29.55 -5.50 1.11
C ILE A 6 -28.59 -6.28 2.02
N GLN A 7 -27.96 -7.35 1.53
CA GLN A 7 -27.00 -8.14 2.31
C GLN A 7 -25.79 -7.31 2.76
N ARG A 8 -25.22 -6.48 1.88
CA ARG A 8 -24.09 -5.59 2.23
C ARG A 8 -24.48 -4.62 3.34
N GLU A 9 -25.64 -3.98 3.22
CA GLU A 9 -26.09 -3.01 4.22
C GLU A 9 -26.44 -3.66 5.57
N GLN A 10 -27.01 -4.87 5.57
CA GLN A 10 -27.27 -5.61 6.81
C GLN A 10 -25.99 -5.89 7.62
N ILE A 11 -24.86 -6.13 6.94
CA ILE A 11 -23.56 -6.36 7.58
C ILE A 11 -22.94 -5.04 8.06
N ARG A 12 -23.08 -3.97 7.28
CA ARG A 12 -22.42 -2.68 7.55
C ARG A 12 -23.15 -1.82 8.57
N GLU A 13 -24.47 -1.82 8.60
CA GLU A 13 -25.26 -0.94 9.48
C GLU A 13 -24.89 -1.04 10.98
N PRO A 14 -24.73 -2.24 11.56
CA PRO A 14 -24.24 -2.35 12.94
C PRO A 14 -22.84 -1.73 13.13
N ARG A 15 -21.96 -1.83 12.12
CA ARG A 15 -20.61 -1.28 12.15
C ARG A 15 -20.62 0.25 12.01
N TRP A 16 -21.50 0.81 11.19
CA TRP A 16 -21.70 2.26 11.12
C TRP A 16 -22.15 2.84 12.46
N ARG A 17 -23.05 2.15 13.17
CA ARG A 17 -23.48 2.57 14.52
C ARG A 17 -22.36 2.48 15.54
N ALA A 18 -21.55 1.42 15.48
CA ALA A 18 -20.38 1.27 16.35
C ALA A 18 -19.35 2.39 16.08
N LEU A 19 -19.11 2.72 14.81
CA LEU A 19 -18.23 3.83 14.42
C LEU A 19 -18.76 5.17 14.95
N ALA A 20 -20.05 5.47 14.78
CA ALA A 20 -20.67 6.69 15.30
C ALA A 20 -20.48 6.81 16.83
N ALA A 21 -20.72 5.71 17.55
CA ALA A 21 -20.55 5.65 19.00
C ALA A 21 -19.08 5.86 19.43
N ALA A 22 -18.12 5.33 18.68
CA ALA A 22 -16.69 5.45 18.96
C ALA A 22 -16.14 6.85 18.73
N ILE A 23 -16.68 7.58 17.75
CA ILE A 23 -16.28 8.96 17.48
C ILE A 23 -16.80 9.88 18.60
N GLY A 24 -18.07 9.72 18.96
CA GLY A 24 -18.76 10.55 19.96
C GLY A 24 -18.88 12.02 19.56
N GLY A 25 -19.59 12.81 20.37
CA GLY A 25 -19.74 14.26 20.18
C GLY A 25 -20.61 14.67 18.99
N GLU A 26 -20.73 15.98 18.77
CA GLU A 26 -21.61 16.58 17.76
C GLU A 26 -21.20 16.26 16.31
N ASN A 27 -19.91 15.99 16.05
CA ASN A 27 -19.39 15.69 14.72
C ASN A 27 -19.44 14.20 14.34
N GLY A 28 -19.86 13.32 15.25
CA GLY A 28 -19.81 11.86 15.03
C GLY A 28 -20.65 11.38 13.85
N GLU A 29 -21.89 11.87 13.76
CA GLU A 29 -22.79 11.55 12.64
C GLU A 29 -22.26 12.09 11.32
N GLU A 30 -21.73 13.32 11.32
CA GLU A 30 -21.22 13.96 10.10
C GLU A 30 -20.00 13.23 9.51
N ILE A 31 -19.10 12.74 10.37
CA ILE A 31 -17.96 11.91 9.94
C ILE A 31 -18.47 10.59 9.36
N VAL A 32 -19.46 9.95 9.98
CA VAL A 32 -20.04 8.70 9.46
C VAL A 32 -20.70 8.91 8.11
N ASP A 33 -21.43 10.00 7.93
CA ASP A 33 -22.06 10.34 6.65
C ASP A 33 -21.01 10.59 5.56
N ALA A 34 -19.96 11.36 5.87
CA ALA A 34 -18.84 11.55 4.93
C ALA A 34 -18.13 10.23 4.58
N MET A 35 -17.97 9.33 5.55
CA MET A 35 -17.43 7.99 5.31
C MET A 35 -18.37 7.16 4.41
N LYS A 36 -19.69 7.23 4.60
CA LYS A 36 -20.66 6.57 3.71
C LYS A 36 -20.54 7.09 2.28
N GLU A 37 -20.45 8.40 2.08
CA GLU A 37 -20.21 9.02 0.76
C GLU A 37 -18.91 8.52 0.11
N LEU A 38 -17.81 8.41 0.88
CA LEU A 38 -16.57 7.82 0.38
C LEU A 38 -16.76 6.34 -0.01
N TYR A 39 -17.55 5.58 0.74
CA TYR A 39 -17.82 4.17 0.45
C TYR A 39 -18.64 3.96 -0.84
N GLU A 40 -19.51 4.91 -1.20
CA GLU A 40 -20.30 4.86 -2.42
C GLU A 40 -19.44 4.92 -3.69
N VAL A 41 -18.21 5.44 -3.59
CA VAL A 41 -17.26 5.45 -4.71
C VAL A 41 -16.86 4.02 -5.12
N TYR A 42 -16.91 3.04 -4.21
CA TYR A 42 -16.45 1.68 -4.45
C TYR A 42 -17.60 0.74 -4.84
N THR A 43 -17.59 0.29 -6.10
CA THR A 43 -18.65 -0.56 -6.65
C THR A 43 -18.26 -2.04 -6.66
N PRO A 44 -19.25 -2.95 -6.57
CA PRO A 44 -19.00 -4.40 -6.69
C PRO A 44 -18.35 -4.84 -8.01
N ASP A 45 -18.42 -4.04 -9.08
CA ASP A 45 -17.81 -4.37 -10.37
C ASP A 45 -16.29 -4.54 -10.27
N ALA A 46 -15.65 -3.89 -9.29
CA ALA A 46 -14.25 -4.09 -8.97
C ALA A 46 -13.91 -5.57 -8.67
N ILE A 47 -14.86 -6.33 -8.14
CA ILE A 47 -14.69 -7.75 -7.81
C ILE A 47 -14.57 -8.58 -9.09
N ASP A 48 -15.40 -8.31 -10.10
CA ASP A 48 -15.34 -8.97 -11.40
C ASP A 48 -14.03 -8.64 -12.10
N TRP A 49 -13.62 -7.38 -12.04
CA TRP A 49 -12.32 -6.95 -12.55
C TRP A 49 -11.17 -7.70 -11.86
N PHE A 50 -11.13 -7.75 -10.53
CA PHE A 50 -10.11 -8.49 -9.78
C PHE A 50 -10.09 -9.98 -10.13
N ALA A 51 -11.27 -10.61 -10.24
CA ALA A 51 -11.39 -12.01 -10.65
C ALA A 51 -10.88 -12.22 -12.07
N SER A 52 -11.05 -11.25 -12.96
CA SER A 52 -10.57 -11.31 -14.34
C SER A 52 -9.05 -11.23 -14.47
N LEU A 53 -8.35 -10.72 -13.46
CA LEU A 53 -6.88 -10.59 -13.44
C LEU A 53 -6.15 -11.80 -12.87
N TYR A 54 -6.86 -12.74 -12.23
CA TYR A 54 -6.22 -13.97 -11.76
C TYR A 54 -5.88 -14.90 -12.93
N ASP A 55 -4.66 -15.44 -12.95
CA ASP A 55 -4.26 -16.49 -13.86
C ASP A 55 -4.60 -17.86 -13.26
N VAL A 56 -5.70 -18.45 -13.72
CA VAL A 56 -6.17 -19.76 -13.24
C VAL A 56 -5.28 -20.92 -13.72
N SER A 57 -4.44 -20.71 -14.73
CA SER A 57 -3.55 -21.73 -15.31
C SER A 57 -2.14 -21.67 -14.72
N GLY A 58 -1.60 -20.46 -14.56
CA GLY A 58 -0.23 -20.21 -14.11
C GLY A 58 -0.08 -19.76 -12.65
N ALA A 59 -1.21 -19.47 -11.98
CA ALA A 59 -1.29 -18.80 -10.69
C ALA A 59 -0.79 -17.34 -10.68
N GLY A 60 -1.23 -16.60 -9.67
CA GLY A 60 -0.91 -15.19 -9.49
C GLY A 60 -1.87 -14.24 -10.21
N TRP A 61 -1.65 -12.95 -10.02
CA TRP A 61 -2.45 -11.90 -10.64
C TRP A 61 -1.62 -11.08 -11.61
N TYR A 62 -2.20 -10.81 -12.78
CA TYR A 62 -1.73 -9.80 -13.70
C TYR A 62 -1.89 -8.40 -13.08
N TYR A 63 -0.95 -7.50 -13.36
CA TYR A 63 -0.98 -6.13 -12.83
C TYR A 63 -2.21 -5.34 -13.26
N SER A 64 -2.66 -5.56 -14.50
CA SER A 64 -3.80 -4.86 -15.12
C SER A 64 -4.36 -5.68 -16.29
N ALA A 65 -5.48 -5.24 -16.88
CA ALA A 65 -6.13 -5.97 -17.98
C ALA A 65 -5.23 -6.07 -19.23
N SER A 66 -4.54 -4.99 -19.61
CA SER A 66 -3.60 -5.03 -20.72
C SER A 66 -2.41 -5.95 -20.46
N ALA A 67 -1.99 -6.15 -19.21
CA ALA A 67 -0.96 -7.13 -18.88
C ALA A 67 -1.44 -8.57 -19.10
N ARG A 68 -2.74 -8.84 -18.87
CA ARG A 68 -3.37 -10.14 -19.14
C ARG A 68 -3.58 -10.37 -20.63
N ASP A 69 -4.06 -9.34 -21.33
CA ASP A 69 -4.55 -9.45 -22.70
C ASP A 69 -3.45 -9.31 -23.76
N ASN A 70 -2.20 -9.06 -23.35
CA ASN A 70 -1.06 -8.93 -24.25
C ASN A 70 0.10 -9.78 -23.78
N ASP A 71 0.77 -10.48 -24.70
CA ASP A 71 1.88 -11.36 -24.33
C ASP A 71 3.15 -10.61 -23.95
N SER A 72 3.41 -9.47 -24.58
CA SER A 72 4.66 -8.73 -24.40
C SER A 72 4.56 -7.24 -24.74
N ARG A 73 5.59 -6.48 -24.37
CA ARG A 73 5.81 -5.10 -24.80
C ARG A 73 7.28 -4.79 -25.01
N GLU A 74 7.55 -3.82 -25.87
CA GLU A 74 8.86 -3.20 -25.97
C GLU A 74 9.07 -2.18 -24.85
N TYR A 75 10.23 -2.20 -24.20
CA TYR A 75 10.63 -1.19 -23.24
C TYR A 75 12.15 -1.03 -23.24
N LYS A 76 12.64 0.20 -23.43
CA LYS A 76 14.09 0.49 -23.49
C LYS A 76 14.87 -0.45 -24.44
N GLY A 77 14.28 -0.78 -25.59
CA GLY A 77 14.90 -1.62 -26.62
C GLY A 77 14.97 -3.11 -26.30
N LYS A 78 14.20 -3.59 -25.32
CA LYS A 78 14.03 -5.01 -25.00
C LYS A 78 12.55 -5.38 -25.01
N THR A 79 12.24 -6.56 -25.52
CA THR A 79 10.92 -7.19 -25.39
C THR A 79 10.78 -7.80 -24.00
N TYR A 80 9.73 -7.43 -23.27
CA TYR A 80 9.39 -8.00 -21.98
C TYR A 80 8.04 -8.69 -22.07
N LEU A 81 7.94 -9.91 -21.54
CA LEU A 81 6.64 -10.56 -21.40
C LEU A 81 5.82 -9.88 -20.30
N LEU A 82 4.51 -9.87 -20.49
CA LEU A 82 3.56 -9.41 -19.48
C LEU A 82 2.91 -10.64 -18.85
N ARG A 83 3.25 -10.89 -17.59
CA ARG A 83 2.86 -12.09 -16.82
C ARG A 83 2.52 -11.69 -15.39
N PRO A 84 1.83 -12.56 -14.63
CA PRO A 84 1.64 -12.34 -13.21
C PRO A 84 2.96 -12.10 -12.48
N ASP A 85 2.94 -11.23 -11.48
CA ASP A 85 4.12 -10.90 -10.70
C ASP A 85 3.86 -10.92 -9.18
N LEU A 86 4.93 -10.96 -8.39
CA LEU A 86 4.86 -11.16 -6.95
C LEU A 86 4.22 -9.96 -6.24
N GLU A 87 4.43 -8.74 -6.72
CA GLU A 87 3.84 -7.53 -6.16
C GLU A 87 2.34 -7.50 -6.38
N SER A 88 1.90 -7.66 -7.63
CA SER A 88 0.48 -7.76 -7.98
C SER A 88 -0.23 -8.86 -7.20
N THR A 89 0.37 -10.04 -7.11
CA THR A 89 -0.19 -11.19 -6.39
C THR A 89 -0.30 -10.92 -4.89
N SER A 90 0.77 -10.43 -4.26
CA SER A 90 0.77 -10.09 -2.84
C SER A 90 -0.22 -8.97 -2.50
N GLN A 91 -0.35 -7.97 -3.38
CA GLN A 91 -1.32 -6.88 -3.24
C GLN A 91 -2.76 -7.38 -3.39
N ALA A 92 -3.05 -8.25 -4.37
CA ALA A 92 -4.37 -8.86 -4.52
C ALA A 92 -4.75 -9.74 -3.31
N LEU A 93 -3.81 -10.52 -2.78
CA LEU A 93 -4.02 -11.26 -1.54
C LEU A 93 -4.28 -10.32 -0.35
N GLY A 94 -3.51 -9.24 -0.25
CA GLY A 94 -3.73 -8.19 0.75
C GLY A 94 -5.07 -7.46 0.61
N PHE A 95 -5.63 -7.38 -0.60
CA PHE A 95 -6.96 -6.84 -0.83
C PHE A 95 -8.03 -7.71 -0.15
N PHE A 96 -7.95 -9.04 -0.25
CA PHE A 96 -8.89 -9.91 0.47
C PHE A 96 -8.81 -9.68 1.98
N GLU A 97 -7.58 -9.70 2.53
CA GLU A 97 -7.33 -9.51 3.97
C GLU A 97 -7.83 -8.15 4.49
N SER A 98 -7.72 -7.09 3.69
CA SER A 98 -7.99 -5.71 4.13
C SER A 98 -9.34 -5.14 3.72
N SER A 99 -10.09 -5.82 2.85
CA SER A 99 -11.37 -5.34 2.34
C SER A 99 -12.57 -5.72 3.19
N GLY A 100 -12.47 -6.80 3.99
CA GLY A 100 -13.59 -7.42 4.70
C GLY A 100 -14.22 -8.61 3.96
N MET A 101 -13.74 -8.96 2.77
CA MET A 101 -14.22 -10.10 1.98
C MET A 101 -14.12 -11.44 2.71
N ILE A 102 -13.10 -11.58 3.56
CA ILE A 102 -12.78 -12.81 4.27
C ILE A 102 -12.79 -12.63 5.79
N GLU A 103 -13.57 -11.66 6.29
CA GLU A 103 -13.66 -11.39 7.73
C GLU A 103 -14.17 -12.62 8.51
N ASP A 104 -15.12 -13.37 7.96
CA ASP A 104 -15.65 -14.63 8.52
C ASP A 104 -14.59 -15.75 8.65
N PHE A 105 -13.39 -15.54 8.10
CA PHE A 105 -12.25 -16.44 8.10
C PHE A 105 -11.10 -15.89 8.95
N ASP A 106 -11.40 -15.04 9.94
CA ASP A 106 -10.43 -14.28 10.74
C ASP A 106 -9.44 -13.47 9.88
N ASN A 107 -9.85 -13.06 8.67
CA ASN A 107 -8.97 -12.47 7.66
C ASN A 107 -7.74 -13.33 7.30
N LYS A 108 -7.84 -14.66 7.41
CA LYS A 108 -6.76 -15.60 7.07
C LYS A 108 -6.99 -16.23 5.70
N LEU A 109 -6.08 -15.96 4.76
CA LEU A 109 -6.13 -16.51 3.40
C LEU A 109 -6.11 -18.04 3.35
N SER A 110 -5.37 -18.69 4.27
CA SER A 110 -5.29 -20.15 4.37
C SER A 110 -6.59 -20.83 4.81
N LEU A 111 -7.52 -20.07 5.40
CA LEU A 111 -8.86 -20.56 5.73
C LEU A 111 -9.88 -20.25 4.62
N ALA A 112 -9.68 -19.14 3.90
CA ALA A 112 -10.64 -18.63 2.93
C ALA A 112 -10.48 -19.21 1.51
N LEU A 113 -9.24 -19.37 1.04
CA LEU A 113 -8.96 -19.87 -0.31
C LEU A 113 -8.97 -21.40 -0.36
N PRO A 114 -9.39 -22.03 -1.46
CA PRO A 114 -9.38 -23.49 -1.58
C PRO A 114 -7.95 -24.03 -1.73
N ASP A 115 -7.71 -25.26 -1.23
CA ASP A 115 -6.38 -25.89 -1.17
C ASP A 115 -5.60 -25.86 -2.49
N TRP A 116 -6.29 -26.08 -3.62
CA TRP A 116 -5.65 -26.05 -4.93
C TRP A 116 -5.04 -24.68 -5.23
N MET A 117 -5.74 -23.59 -4.91
CA MET A 117 -5.28 -22.23 -5.17
C MET A 117 -4.13 -21.86 -4.23
N GLN A 118 -4.20 -22.29 -2.97
CA GLN A 118 -3.11 -22.12 -2.00
C GLN A 118 -1.83 -22.84 -2.47
N ASN A 119 -1.97 -24.08 -2.94
CA ASN A 119 -0.86 -24.87 -3.44
C ASN A 119 -0.28 -24.28 -4.73
N ASP A 120 -1.11 -23.92 -5.70
CA ASP A 120 -0.67 -23.36 -6.97
C ASP A 120 0.10 -22.03 -6.74
N LEU A 121 -0.42 -21.13 -5.90
CA LEU A 121 0.26 -19.89 -5.54
C LEU A 121 1.60 -20.12 -4.81
N SER A 122 1.64 -21.11 -3.93
CA SER A 122 2.86 -21.46 -3.18
C SER A 122 3.92 -22.04 -4.11
N GLU A 123 3.56 -23.02 -4.94
CA GLU A 123 4.50 -23.65 -5.87
C GLU A 123 4.99 -22.68 -6.95
N TRP A 124 4.09 -21.84 -7.49
CA TRP A 124 4.47 -20.75 -8.38
C TRP A 124 5.46 -19.79 -7.70
N THR A 125 5.18 -19.34 -6.48
CA THR A 125 6.10 -18.43 -5.76
C THR A 125 7.46 -19.10 -5.53
N LEU A 126 7.48 -20.38 -5.15
CA LEU A 126 8.71 -21.14 -4.91
C LEU A 126 9.46 -21.50 -6.21
N SER A 127 8.81 -21.47 -7.37
CA SER A 127 9.47 -21.72 -8.66
C SER A 127 10.29 -20.51 -9.11
N LEU A 128 9.90 -19.30 -8.69
CA LEU A 128 10.64 -18.06 -8.94
C LEU A 128 11.90 -17.93 -8.09
N GLN A 129 12.10 -18.80 -7.09
CA GLN A 129 13.23 -18.69 -6.17
C GLN A 129 14.52 -19.27 -6.78
N ASP A 130 15.55 -18.45 -6.83
CA ASP A 130 16.90 -18.84 -7.27
C ASP A 130 17.75 -19.33 -6.08
N PRO A 131 18.80 -20.15 -6.31
CA PRO A 131 19.73 -20.59 -5.27
C PRO A 131 20.41 -19.47 -4.46
N ASP A 132 20.49 -18.24 -4.99
CA ASP A 132 20.96 -17.08 -4.22
C ASP A 132 19.97 -16.58 -3.13
N GLY A 133 18.79 -17.21 -3.05
CA GLY A 133 17.76 -16.95 -2.06
C GLY A 133 16.78 -15.84 -2.43
N TYR A 134 17.02 -15.11 -3.53
CA TYR A 134 16.10 -14.12 -4.07
C TYR A 134 15.11 -14.74 -5.07
N PHE A 135 14.11 -13.93 -5.46
CA PHE A 135 13.05 -14.33 -6.36
C PHE A 135 13.14 -13.51 -7.64
N TYR A 136 13.09 -14.17 -8.79
CA TYR A 136 13.22 -13.56 -10.10
C TYR A 136 12.14 -14.09 -11.04
N HIS A 137 11.44 -13.18 -11.70
CA HIS A 137 10.47 -13.53 -12.73
C HIS A 137 11.20 -13.92 -14.02
N GLU A 138 10.74 -14.99 -14.68
CA GLU A 138 11.34 -15.50 -15.92
C GLU A 138 11.54 -14.39 -16.97
N HIS A 139 10.58 -13.49 -17.10
CA HIS A 139 10.54 -12.44 -18.11
C HIS A 139 11.40 -11.21 -17.78
N TRP A 140 11.92 -11.10 -16.55
CA TRP A 140 12.86 -10.05 -16.15
C TRP A 140 14.26 -10.60 -15.87
N GLY A 141 14.36 -11.85 -15.45
CA GLY A 141 15.58 -12.49 -15.02
C GLY A 141 16.23 -11.77 -13.84
N LYS A 142 17.56 -11.88 -13.75
CA LYS A 142 18.37 -11.22 -12.70
C LYS A 142 18.71 -9.75 -13.00
N ASP A 143 18.33 -9.23 -14.17
CA ASP A 143 18.57 -7.85 -14.61
C ASP A 143 17.54 -6.87 -14.02
N ILE A 144 17.33 -6.98 -12.70
CA ILE A 144 16.44 -6.10 -11.93
C ILE A 144 17.25 -5.28 -10.95
N ASN A 145 16.82 -4.04 -10.68
CA ASN A 145 17.50 -3.21 -9.71
C ASN A 145 17.32 -3.73 -8.27
N PHE A 146 18.16 -3.23 -7.37
CA PHE A 146 18.15 -3.60 -5.95
C PHE A 146 16.77 -3.41 -5.29
N SER A 147 16.05 -2.34 -5.63
CA SER A 147 14.73 -2.05 -5.07
C SER A 147 13.72 -3.12 -5.44
N ARG A 148 13.65 -3.51 -6.73
CA ARG A 148 12.77 -4.57 -7.22
C ARG A 148 13.10 -5.90 -6.56
N ARG A 149 14.37 -6.31 -6.58
CA ARG A 149 14.83 -7.58 -5.96
C ARG A 149 14.44 -7.68 -4.47
N SER A 150 14.60 -6.57 -3.73
CA SER A 150 14.26 -6.52 -2.31
C SER A 150 12.75 -6.59 -2.07
N ARG A 151 11.96 -5.92 -2.92
CA ARG A 151 10.48 -5.98 -2.86
C ARG A 151 9.94 -7.35 -3.23
N ASP A 152 10.47 -7.99 -4.28
CA ASP A 152 10.03 -9.32 -4.69
C ASP A 152 10.31 -10.36 -3.59
N LEU A 153 11.45 -10.25 -2.89
CA LEU A 153 11.70 -11.06 -1.70
C LEU A 153 10.66 -10.83 -0.59
N MET A 154 10.33 -9.57 -0.29
CA MET A 154 9.30 -9.22 0.69
C MET A 154 7.93 -9.80 0.31
N TRP A 155 7.54 -9.67 -0.95
CA TRP A 155 6.25 -10.16 -1.46
C TRP A 155 6.17 -11.68 -1.51
N ALA A 156 7.22 -12.35 -1.97
CA ALA A 156 7.30 -13.81 -1.93
C ALA A 156 7.17 -14.33 -0.49
N ASN A 157 7.91 -13.76 0.46
CA ASN A 157 7.79 -14.15 1.86
C ASN A 157 6.36 -13.93 2.39
N LYS A 158 5.70 -12.81 2.03
CA LYS A 158 4.30 -12.58 2.43
C LYS A 158 3.39 -13.70 1.89
N ILE A 159 3.46 -13.99 0.59
CA ILE A 159 2.63 -15.02 -0.06
C ILE A 159 2.85 -16.39 0.61
N LEU A 160 4.10 -16.81 0.80
CA LEU A 160 4.43 -18.10 1.41
C LEU A 160 3.94 -18.19 2.86
N ASN A 161 4.16 -17.14 3.65
CA ASN A 161 3.73 -17.11 5.05
C ASN A 161 2.20 -17.17 5.19
N SER A 162 1.44 -16.55 4.28
CA SER A 162 -0.03 -16.62 4.27
C SER A 162 -0.57 -18.06 4.15
N PHE A 163 0.23 -18.98 3.62
CA PHE A 163 -0.12 -20.39 3.43
C PHE A 163 0.74 -21.35 4.27
N GLY A 164 1.46 -20.84 5.26
CA GLY A 164 2.31 -21.67 6.14
C GLY A 164 3.46 -22.38 5.41
N ARG A 165 3.90 -21.85 4.26
CA ARG A 165 5.03 -22.36 3.49
C ARG A 165 6.29 -21.58 3.82
N THR A 166 7.43 -22.23 3.61
CA THR A 166 8.75 -21.62 3.74
C THR A 166 9.48 -21.68 2.41
N LYS A 167 10.32 -20.68 2.16
CA LYS A 167 11.21 -20.64 0.99
C LYS A 167 12.18 -21.82 0.95
N LYS A 168 12.60 -22.21 -0.26
CA LYS A 168 13.56 -23.30 -0.52
C LYS A 168 14.98 -22.92 -0.13
N TYR A 169 15.38 -21.68 -0.43
CA TYR A 169 16.72 -21.18 -0.17
C TYR A 169 16.69 -19.99 0.80
N VAL A 170 17.72 -19.84 1.63
CA VAL A 170 17.85 -18.71 2.55
C VAL A 170 18.59 -17.59 1.82
N SER A 171 18.05 -16.37 1.83
CA SER A 171 18.72 -15.21 1.25
C SER A 171 19.80 -14.68 2.20
N ILE A 172 20.78 -13.96 1.65
CA ILE A 172 21.79 -13.24 2.45
C ILE A 172 21.12 -12.31 3.47
N SER A 173 20.00 -11.68 3.10
CA SER A 173 19.26 -10.77 3.98
C SER A 173 18.60 -11.47 5.18
N ASP A 174 18.32 -12.77 5.09
CA ASP A 174 17.81 -13.56 6.22
C ASP A 174 18.92 -13.86 7.23
N GLY A 175 20.14 -14.11 6.74
CA GLY A 175 21.33 -14.31 7.58
C GLY A 175 21.68 -13.07 8.40
N ALA A 176 21.41 -11.88 7.88
CA ALA A 176 21.59 -10.61 8.59
C ALA A 176 20.55 -10.37 9.71
N LYS A 177 19.35 -10.98 9.61
CA LYS A 177 18.36 -10.98 10.70
C LYS A 177 18.58 -12.12 11.70
N ALA A 178 19.21 -13.22 11.28
CA ALA A 178 19.47 -14.41 12.10
C ALA A 178 20.78 -14.34 12.92
N LYS A 179 21.58 -13.29 12.74
CA LYS A 179 22.77 -13.07 13.57
C LYS A 179 22.79 -11.61 14.03
N GLU A 180 22.94 -11.43 15.35
CA GLU A 180 23.76 -10.37 15.94
C GLU A 180 25.19 -10.47 15.37
N SER A 181 25.31 -10.22 14.07
CA SER A 181 26.54 -10.27 13.33
C SER A 181 27.34 -9.07 13.79
N LYS A 182 28.40 -9.31 14.57
CA LYS A 182 29.41 -8.31 14.93
C LYS A 182 30.11 -7.69 13.70
N ASP A 183 29.78 -8.15 12.49
CA ASP A 183 30.35 -7.72 11.21
C ASP A 183 29.29 -7.10 10.28
N ILE A 184 28.37 -6.26 10.77
CA ILE A 184 27.57 -5.41 9.86
C ILE A 184 28.53 -4.46 9.15
N VAL A 185 28.81 -4.75 7.88
CA VAL A 185 29.60 -3.84 7.03
C VAL A 185 28.75 -2.62 6.73
N LEU A 186 29.00 -1.54 7.47
CA LEU A 186 28.31 -0.28 7.26
C LEU A 186 28.70 0.34 5.91
N PRO A 187 27.73 0.90 5.17
CA PRO A 187 27.99 1.79 4.05
C PRO A 187 28.97 2.91 4.45
N GLU A 188 29.73 3.43 3.48
CA GLU A 188 30.78 4.42 3.75
C GLU A 188 30.29 5.64 4.52
N HIS A 189 29.09 6.14 4.17
CA HIS A 189 28.48 7.29 4.81
C HIS A 189 27.98 7.04 6.24
N LEU A 190 27.88 5.78 6.68
CA LEU A 190 27.49 5.44 8.06
C LEU A 190 28.70 5.07 8.95
N LYS A 191 29.93 5.17 8.43
CA LYS A 191 31.14 4.80 9.19
C LYS A 191 31.60 5.84 10.20
N SER A 192 31.18 7.10 10.05
CA SER A 192 31.47 8.17 11.01
C SER A 192 30.42 9.27 10.95
N LYS A 193 30.38 10.12 11.98
CA LYS A 193 29.46 11.28 12.03
C LYS A 193 29.72 12.27 10.91
N GLU A 194 30.98 12.48 10.55
CA GLU A 194 31.40 13.42 9.51
C GLU A 194 30.91 12.95 8.14
N LYS A 195 31.12 11.67 7.80
CA LYS A 195 30.65 11.11 6.53
C LYS A 195 29.13 11.06 6.45
N PHE A 196 28.47 10.88 7.58
CA PHE A 196 27.02 10.92 7.62
C PHE A 196 26.49 12.34 7.44
N ALA A 197 27.13 13.34 8.04
CA ALA A 197 26.83 14.75 7.80
C ALA A 197 26.98 15.09 6.32
N GLU A 198 28.12 14.76 5.70
CA GLU A 198 28.38 14.98 4.27
C GLU A 198 27.30 14.32 3.40
N PHE A 199 26.90 13.10 3.77
CA PHE A 199 25.81 12.40 3.09
C PHE A 199 24.48 13.14 3.24
N LEU A 200 24.08 13.54 4.45
CA LEU A 200 22.84 14.25 4.70
C LEU A 200 22.80 15.61 3.99
N GLU A 201 23.89 16.38 4.08
CA GLU A 201 24.04 17.67 3.40
C GLU A 201 24.01 17.54 1.86
N SER A 202 24.48 16.42 1.33
CA SER A 202 24.36 16.14 -0.11
C SER A 202 22.92 15.90 -0.56
N ARG A 203 22.00 15.63 0.38
CA ARG A 203 20.57 15.48 0.10
C ARG A 203 19.92 16.85 0.24
N ASN A 204 19.53 17.46 -0.87
CA ASN A 204 18.70 18.67 -0.84
C ASN A 204 17.28 18.30 -0.37
N ILE A 205 17.08 18.06 0.93
CA ILE A 205 15.85 17.49 1.47
C ILE A 205 14.62 18.36 1.17
N ASN A 206 14.80 19.68 1.07
CA ASN A 206 13.72 20.60 0.75
C ASN A 206 13.23 20.47 -0.70
N GLU A 207 14.04 19.94 -1.61
CA GLU A 207 13.65 19.67 -3.00
C GLU A 207 13.51 18.17 -3.30
N GLN A 208 13.98 17.31 -2.40
CA GLN A 208 14.10 15.86 -2.58
C GLN A 208 13.59 15.08 -1.37
N SER A 209 12.61 15.64 -0.66
CA SER A 209 12.08 15.10 0.61
C SER A 209 11.61 13.66 0.47
N TYR A 210 10.96 13.30 -0.64
CA TYR A 210 10.52 11.92 -0.90
C TYR A 210 11.70 10.94 -1.00
N SER A 211 12.66 11.20 -1.89
CA SER A 211 13.78 10.27 -2.10
C SER A 211 14.69 10.21 -0.88
N THR A 212 14.94 11.35 -0.24
CA THR A 212 15.72 11.44 1.00
C THR A 212 15.04 10.66 2.13
N GLY A 213 13.75 10.91 2.38
CA GLY A 213 13.00 10.17 3.40
C GLY A 213 12.92 8.67 3.11
N HIS A 214 12.78 8.28 1.84
CA HIS A 214 12.78 6.88 1.44
C HIS A 214 14.11 6.21 1.74
N GLU A 215 15.22 6.85 1.37
CA GLU A 215 16.56 6.33 1.59
C GLU A 215 16.91 6.20 3.07
N LEU A 216 16.54 7.19 3.90
CA LEU A 216 16.71 7.13 5.36
C LEU A 216 15.83 6.05 6.00
N THR A 217 14.59 5.89 5.53
CA THR A 217 13.69 4.82 6.01
C THR A 217 14.29 3.44 5.75
N CYS A 218 14.83 3.22 4.54
CA CYS A 218 15.48 1.96 4.18
C CYS A 218 16.75 1.66 4.99
N GLN A 219 17.36 2.68 5.61
CA GLN A 219 18.60 2.56 6.37
C GLN A 219 18.42 2.71 7.88
N THR A 220 17.17 2.77 8.37
CA THR A 220 16.89 3.08 9.78
C THR A 220 17.63 2.16 10.76
N ASP A 221 17.65 0.84 10.51
CA ASP A 221 18.36 -0.10 11.39
C ASP A 221 19.88 0.08 11.35
N MET A 222 20.46 0.41 10.19
CA MET A 222 21.89 0.68 10.06
C MET A 222 22.27 1.99 10.76
N ILE A 223 21.44 3.03 10.65
CA ILE A 223 21.62 4.31 11.34
C ILE A 223 21.57 4.11 12.86
N LYS A 224 20.62 3.30 13.36
CA LYS A 224 20.55 2.89 14.76
C LYS A 224 21.82 2.17 15.21
N HIS A 225 22.26 1.18 14.44
CA HIS A 225 23.44 0.39 14.75
C HIS A 225 24.72 1.25 14.79
N ALA A 226 24.83 2.22 13.88
CA ALA A 226 25.95 3.14 13.82
C ALA A 226 25.93 4.20 14.96
N GLY A 227 24.88 4.29 15.76
CA GLY A 227 24.73 5.31 16.80
C GLY A 227 24.51 6.72 16.24
N LEU A 228 23.91 6.83 15.06
CA LEU A 228 23.74 8.08 14.30
C LEU A 228 22.29 8.60 14.30
N VAL A 229 21.44 8.05 15.18
CA VAL A 229 20.01 8.42 15.27
C VAL A 229 19.82 9.91 15.53
N ASP A 230 20.49 10.45 16.55
CA ASP A 230 20.27 11.85 16.94
C ASP A 230 20.73 12.80 15.82
N GLN A 231 21.86 12.52 15.17
CA GLN A 231 22.31 13.30 14.01
C GLN A 231 21.32 13.27 12.84
N CYS A 232 20.72 12.11 12.56
CA CYS A 232 19.68 12.01 11.53
C CYS A 232 18.45 12.85 11.88
N ILE A 233 18.04 12.83 13.15
CA ILE A 233 16.84 13.50 13.63
C ILE A 233 17.05 15.00 13.73
N ASP A 234 18.21 15.45 14.20
CA ASP A 234 18.59 16.86 14.24
C ASP A 234 18.59 17.46 12.83
N PHE A 235 19.18 16.77 11.85
CA PHE A 235 19.12 17.18 10.44
C PHE A 235 17.69 17.33 9.94
N LEU A 236 16.80 16.36 10.23
CA LEU A 236 15.39 16.48 9.84
C LEU A 236 14.71 17.65 10.56
N ASN A 237 14.92 17.82 11.86
CA ASN A 237 14.32 18.91 12.63
C ASN A 237 14.72 20.29 12.09
N GLU A 238 16.01 20.48 11.78
CA GLU A 238 16.55 21.75 11.27
C GLU A 238 15.98 22.16 9.91
N HIS A 239 15.52 21.18 9.12
CA HIS A 239 14.98 21.41 7.77
C HIS A 239 13.44 21.40 7.72
N GLN A 240 12.76 21.17 8.84
CA GLN A 240 11.30 21.25 8.87
C GLN A 240 10.85 22.72 8.94
N PHE A 241 9.90 23.11 8.10
CA PHE A 241 9.29 24.43 8.11
C PHE A 241 8.19 24.52 9.17
N GLU A 242 7.79 25.75 9.54
CA GLU A 242 6.72 26.00 10.53
C GLU A 242 5.36 25.41 10.15
N ASN A 243 5.12 25.18 8.85
CA ASN A 243 3.94 24.47 8.34
C ASN A 243 3.98 22.95 8.62
N GLY A 244 5.04 22.45 9.27
CA GLY A 244 5.27 21.05 9.60
C GLY A 244 5.76 20.18 8.44
N LEU A 245 6.05 20.77 7.27
CA LEU A 245 6.54 20.06 6.09
C LEU A 245 8.05 20.24 5.92
N TRP A 246 8.70 19.36 5.14
CA TRP A 246 10.07 19.54 4.64
C TRP A 246 10.08 20.24 3.28
N HIS A 247 9.15 21.18 3.12
CA HIS A 247 8.97 21.95 1.91
C HIS A 247 8.20 23.23 2.26
N LYS A 248 8.56 24.34 1.65
CA LYS A 248 7.93 25.64 1.93
C LYS A 248 6.47 25.68 1.46
N GLU A 249 6.20 25.11 0.29
CA GLU A 249 4.87 25.07 -0.29
C GLU A 249 4.05 23.88 0.23
N GLU A 250 2.77 24.11 0.47
CA GLU A 250 1.79 23.08 0.85
C GLU A 250 1.12 22.53 -0.41
N ASN A 251 1.67 21.43 -0.94
CA ASN A 251 1.16 20.77 -2.14
C ASN A 251 1.35 19.24 -2.04
N TYR A 252 0.79 18.47 -2.97
CA TYR A 252 0.90 17.01 -2.92
C TYR A 252 2.36 16.52 -3.01
N PHE A 253 3.22 17.23 -3.73
CA PHE A 253 4.65 16.91 -3.80
C PHE A 253 5.30 16.94 -2.41
N ALA A 254 5.03 17.99 -1.62
CA ALA A 254 5.52 18.11 -0.25
C ALA A 254 4.98 16.99 0.66
N ILE A 255 3.68 16.68 0.56
CA ILE A 255 3.06 15.62 1.38
C ILE A 255 3.62 14.24 1.05
N ASN A 256 3.94 13.97 -0.22
CA ASN A 256 4.59 12.73 -0.62
C ASN A 256 5.94 12.55 0.12
N GLY A 257 6.68 13.65 0.32
CA GLY A 257 7.89 13.68 1.15
C GLY A 257 7.62 13.36 2.63
N VAL A 258 6.61 14.03 3.21
CA VAL A 258 6.21 13.80 4.61
C VAL A 258 5.86 12.34 4.88
N MET A 259 5.16 11.67 3.96
CA MET A 259 4.83 10.25 4.09
C MET A 259 6.08 9.39 4.34
N LYS A 260 7.20 9.69 3.65
CA LYS A 260 8.46 8.97 3.84
C LYS A 260 9.17 9.39 5.12
N ILE A 261 9.25 10.69 5.39
CA ILE A 261 9.98 11.20 6.56
C ILE A 261 9.32 10.76 7.88
N THR A 262 7.99 10.73 7.95
CA THR A 262 7.27 10.19 9.13
C THR A 262 7.58 8.72 9.42
N CYS A 263 7.95 7.93 8.41
CA CYS A 263 8.43 6.56 8.61
C CYS A 263 9.78 6.52 9.33
N VAL A 264 10.66 7.51 9.11
CA VAL A 264 11.95 7.64 9.80
C VAL A 264 11.73 7.89 11.30
N TYR A 265 10.88 8.86 11.65
CA TYR A 265 10.55 9.18 13.04
C TYR A 265 9.94 7.99 13.78
N ASN A 266 8.96 7.31 13.16
CA ASN A 266 8.37 6.10 13.74
C ASN A 266 9.42 5.01 13.91
N GLY A 267 10.23 4.78 12.87
CA GLY A 267 11.31 3.80 12.92
C GLY A 267 12.34 4.10 14.01
N MET A 268 12.58 5.37 14.34
CA MET A 268 13.57 5.79 15.35
C MET A 268 12.98 6.08 16.73
N HIS A 269 11.65 5.94 16.90
CA HIS A 269 10.92 6.31 18.12
C HIS A 269 11.25 7.73 18.57
N ARG A 270 10.94 8.71 17.71
CA ARG A 270 11.14 10.13 17.96
C ARG A 270 9.87 10.92 17.67
N ILE A 271 9.69 12.01 18.41
CA ILE A 271 8.59 12.96 18.22
C ILE A 271 8.87 13.79 16.97
N VAL A 272 7.86 13.92 16.11
CA VAL A 272 7.90 14.80 14.95
C VAL A 272 7.65 16.23 15.43
N PRO A 273 8.51 17.22 15.12
CA PRO A 273 8.22 18.61 15.48
C PRO A 273 7.02 19.14 14.67
N HIS A 274 6.40 20.20 15.18
CA HIS A 274 5.27 20.87 14.53
C HIS A 274 4.14 19.91 14.09
N ALA A 275 3.92 18.83 14.85
CA ALA A 275 3.00 17.74 14.50
C ALA A 275 1.59 18.22 14.11
N LYS A 276 1.04 19.14 14.89
CA LYS A 276 -0.27 19.76 14.60
C LYS A 276 -0.28 20.53 13.28
N ALA A 277 0.78 21.29 12.99
CA ALA A 277 0.90 22.03 11.74
C ALA A 277 0.99 21.09 10.54
N LEU A 278 1.79 20.01 10.66
CA LEU A 278 1.91 18.95 9.65
C LEU A 278 0.55 18.33 9.31
N ALA A 279 -0.23 17.93 10.33
CA ALA A 279 -1.57 17.39 10.13
C ALA A 279 -2.51 18.41 9.48
N GLY A 280 -2.46 19.68 9.91
CA GLY A 280 -3.21 20.77 9.30
C GLY A 280 -2.85 20.99 7.82
N SER A 281 -1.57 20.92 7.47
CA SER A 281 -1.09 21.06 6.09
C SER A 281 -1.57 19.89 5.22
N CYS A 282 -1.56 18.65 5.72
CA CYS A 282 -2.14 17.51 5.03
C CYS A 282 -3.63 17.72 4.70
N ILE A 283 -4.40 18.24 5.67
CA ILE A 283 -5.83 18.54 5.50
C ILE A 283 -6.04 19.66 4.48
N ARG A 284 -5.27 20.76 4.57
CA ARG A 284 -5.39 21.87 3.61
C ARG A 284 -5.09 21.43 2.18
N VAL A 285 -4.09 20.58 1.97
CA VAL A 285 -3.80 20.00 0.65
C VAL A 285 -4.96 19.12 0.15
N LEU A 286 -5.54 18.28 1.02
CA LEU A 286 -6.74 17.50 0.67
C LEU A 286 -7.95 18.37 0.30
N LEU A 287 -8.10 19.53 0.95
CA LEU A 287 -9.19 20.49 0.68
C LEU A 287 -8.92 21.44 -0.49
N SER A 288 -7.67 21.56 -0.93
CA SER A 288 -7.27 22.48 -2.01
C SER A 288 -7.87 22.10 -3.37
N ASP A 289 -7.83 23.02 -4.33
CA ASP A 289 -8.18 22.75 -5.73
C ASP A 289 -6.99 22.20 -6.55
N GLU A 290 -5.87 21.82 -5.91
CA GLU A 290 -4.72 21.25 -6.61
C GLU A 290 -5.12 19.96 -7.36
N PRO A 291 -4.76 19.84 -8.65
CA PRO A 291 -5.04 18.63 -9.41
C PRO A 291 -4.25 17.45 -8.84
N VAL A 292 -4.93 16.32 -8.68
CA VAL A 292 -4.30 15.05 -8.33
C VAL A 292 -3.70 14.42 -9.59
N ASN A 293 -2.49 13.87 -9.49
CA ASN A 293 -1.80 13.22 -10.61
C ASN A 293 -1.76 11.71 -10.42
N GLY A 294 -1.62 11.24 -9.18
CA GLY A 294 -1.63 9.83 -8.83
C GLY A 294 -2.52 9.52 -7.62
N ALA A 295 -2.98 8.28 -7.51
CA ALA A 295 -3.75 7.81 -6.35
C ALA A 295 -2.99 8.02 -5.03
N VAL A 296 -1.65 8.02 -5.09
CA VAL A 296 -0.77 8.36 -3.96
C VAL A 296 -1.01 9.76 -3.40
N ASP A 297 -1.46 10.72 -4.22
CA ASP A 297 -1.69 12.10 -3.78
C ASP A 297 -2.84 12.17 -2.77
N LEU A 298 -3.82 11.26 -2.86
CA LEU A 298 -4.91 11.16 -1.88
C LEU A 298 -4.56 10.22 -0.71
N PHE A 299 -3.82 9.16 -0.99
CA PHE A 299 -3.40 8.18 0.02
C PHE A 299 -2.39 8.77 1.02
N ASN A 300 -1.37 9.49 0.53
CA ASN A 300 -0.24 9.95 1.33
C ASN A 300 -0.58 10.94 2.45
N PRO A 301 -1.49 11.92 2.27
CA PRO A 301 -1.94 12.78 3.36
C PRO A 301 -2.52 11.99 4.54
N TRP A 302 -3.45 11.08 4.27
CA TRP A 302 -4.06 10.22 5.31
C TRP A 302 -3.04 9.27 5.93
N PHE A 303 -2.13 8.72 5.12
CA PHE A 303 -1.03 7.90 5.60
C PHE A 303 -0.13 8.67 6.56
N ALA A 304 0.29 9.88 6.19
CA ALA A 304 1.17 10.74 6.97
C ALA A 304 0.54 11.07 8.33
N ILE A 305 -0.74 11.45 8.35
CA ILE A 305 -1.48 11.71 9.59
C ILE A 305 -1.52 10.47 10.48
N GLY A 306 -1.92 9.32 9.92
CA GLY A 306 -2.02 8.07 10.68
C GLY A 306 -0.67 7.60 11.23
N ASN A 307 0.42 7.78 10.47
CA ASN A 307 1.76 7.46 10.94
C ASN A 307 2.27 8.46 11.98
N LEU A 308 1.93 9.74 11.84
CA LEU A 308 2.24 10.77 12.83
C LEU A 308 1.62 10.42 14.18
N ILE A 309 0.31 10.14 14.23
CA ILE A 309 -0.40 9.74 15.45
C ILE A 309 0.29 8.54 16.10
N ARG A 310 0.56 7.48 15.32
CA ARG A 310 1.25 6.29 15.81
C ARG A 310 2.63 6.61 16.39
N SER A 311 3.44 7.40 15.68
CA SER A 311 4.78 7.79 16.11
C SER A 311 4.75 8.56 17.43
N LEU A 312 3.78 9.47 17.58
CA LEU A 312 3.62 10.26 18.80
C LEU A 312 3.25 9.37 20.00
N ARG A 313 2.29 8.46 19.86
CA ARG A 313 1.91 7.54 20.95
C ARG A 313 3.04 6.64 21.43
N GLU A 314 3.91 6.21 20.52
CA GLU A 314 5.10 5.41 20.85
C GLU A 314 6.15 6.20 21.68
N CYS A 315 6.01 7.53 21.82
CA CYS A 315 6.94 8.40 22.54
C CYS A 315 6.53 8.73 24.00
N GLY A 316 5.61 7.96 24.59
CA GLY A 316 5.19 8.11 25.99
C GLY A 316 4.24 9.30 26.24
N GLU A 317 4.10 9.72 27.50
CA GLU A 317 3.05 10.68 27.92
C GLU A 317 3.06 12.02 27.19
N ASN A 318 4.25 12.55 26.86
CA ASN A 318 4.36 13.78 26.08
C ASN A 318 3.86 13.59 24.65
N GLY A 319 4.24 12.47 24.04
CA GLY A 319 3.78 12.12 22.70
C GLY A 319 2.27 11.83 22.65
N GLU A 320 1.70 11.20 23.67
CA GLU A 320 0.25 10.98 23.75
C GLU A 320 -0.53 12.31 23.75
N ARG A 321 -0.07 13.31 24.51
CA ARG A 321 -0.70 14.64 24.52
C ARG A 321 -0.67 15.31 23.16
N GLU A 322 0.45 15.25 22.46
CA GLU A 322 0.58 15.76 21.09
C GLU A 322 -0.33 14.98 20.11
N ALA A 323 -0.43 13.66 20.26
CA ALA A 323 -1.30 12.82 19.45
C ALA A 323 -2.77 13.24 19.61
N GLU A 324 -3.24 13.50 20.83
CA GLU A 324 -4.60 13.97 21.10
C GLU A 324 -4.90 15.34 20.47
N GLU A 325 -3.92 16.25 20.44
CA GLU A 325 -4.08 17.53 19.73
C GLU A 325 -4.18 17.36 18.22
N VAL A 326 -3.37 16.45 17.64
CA VAL A 326 -3.44 16.07 16.23
C VAL A 326 -4.81 15.45 15.92
N ILE A 327 -5.26 14.47 16.70
CA ILE A 327 -6.54 13.78 16.52
C ILE A 327 -7.70 14.79 16.56
N ARG A 328 -7.70 15.71 17.53
CA ARG A 328 -8.73 16.76 17.62
C ARG A 328 -8.74 17.65 16.38
N THR A 329 -7.55 18.05 15.91
CA THR A 329 -7.40 18.88 14.71
C THR A 329 -7.94 18.16 13.46
N VAL A 330 -7.61 16.87 13.32
CA VAL A 330 -8.04 16.06 12.17
C VAL A 330 -9.54 15.80 12.22
N ARG A 331 -10.09 15.38 13.35
CA ARG A 331 -11.53 15.10 13.50
C ARG A 331 -12.39 16.34 13.27
N ALA A 332 -11.91 17.53 13.63
CA ALA A 332 -12.64 18.77 13.38
C ALA A 332 -12.84 19.08 11.89
N ALA A 333 -11.88 18.72 11.03
CA ALA A 333 -11.97 18.93 9.57
C ALA A 333 -12.30 17.66 8.78
N ALA A 334 -12.50 16.53 9.47
CA ALA A 334 -12.66 15.22 8.86
C ALA A 334 -13.83 15.13 7.87
N PRO A 335 -15.04 15.66 8.16
CA PRO A 335 -16.16 15.55 7.22
C PRO A 335 -15.83 16.16 5.85
N GLU A 336 -15.32 17.40 5.84
CA GLU A 336 -14.93 18.09 4.61
C GLU A 336 -13.77 17.39 3.89
N ALA A 337 -12.73 16.99 4.64
CA ALA A 337 -11.56 16.33 4.07
C ALA A 337 -11.89 14.96 3.45
N ILE A 338 -12.79 14.19 4.09
CA ILE A 338 -13.27 12.91 3.57
C ILE A 338 -14.10 13.13 2.29
N ARG A 339 -15.02 14.10 2.28
CA ARG A 339 -15.81 14.41 1.08
C ARG A 339 -14.95 14.93 -0.07
N ALA A 340 -13.95 15.76 0.22
CA ALA A 340 -12.97 16.19 -0.77
C ALA A 340 -12.17 15.01 -1.33
N THR A 341 -11.78 14.07 -0.46
CA THR A 341 -11.14 12.81 -0.84
C THR A 341 -12.05 11.97 -1.75
N ALA A 342 -13.32 11.79 -1.37
CA ALA A 342 -14.32 11.04 -2.15
C ALA A 342 -14.55 11.66 -3.53
N LYS A 343 -14.65 12.99 -3.61
CA LYS A 343 -14.79 13.73 -4.88
C LYS A 343 -13.56 13.52 -5.78
N LYS A 344 -12.35 13.64 -5.22
CA LYS A 344 -11.10 13.55 -5.99
C LYS A 344 -10.78 12.12 -6.41
N VAL A 345 -11.08 11.11 -5.59
CA VAL A 345 -10.71 9.71 -5.89
C VAL A 345 -11.48 9.15 -7.10
N VAL A 346 -12.66 9.69 -7.40
CA VAL A 346 -13.44 9.36 -8.60
C VAL A 346 -12.63 9.58 -9.90
N ALA A 347 -11.69 10.53 -9.93
CA ALA A 347 -10.85 10.77 -11.10
C ALA A 347 -9.99 9.56 -11.49
N PHE A 348 -9.70 8.65 -10.56
CA PHE A 348 -8.93 7.43 -10.81
C PHE A 348 -9.82 6.23 -11.15
N LYS A 349 -11.13 6.31 -10.90
CA LYS A 349 -12.08 5.21 -11.09
C LYS A 349 -12.31 4.93 -12.58
N LYS A 350 -12.44 3.65 -12.92
CA LYS A 350 -12.71 3.16 -14.28
C LYS A 350 -14.10 2.54 -14.37
N GLU A 351 -14.55 2.31 -15.60
CA GLU A 351 -15.84 1.69 -15.90
C GLU A 351 -15.99 0.30 -15.26
N SER A 352 -14.89 -0.45 -15.16
CA SER A 352 -14.81 -1.74 -14.47
C SER A 352 -14.93 -1.66 -12.94
N GLY A 353 -15.15 -0.47 -12.37
CA GLY A 353 -15.17 -0.23 -10.92
C GLY A 353 -13.78 -0.21 -10.27
N SER A 354 -12.72 -0.58 -11.01
CA SER A 354 -11.34 -0.52 -10.54
C SER A 354 -10.77 0.90 -10.54
N PHE A 355 -9.58 1.10 -9.98
CA PHE A 355 -8.88 2.38 -9.99
C PHE A 355 -7.51 2.23 -10.65
N SER A 356 -7.07 3.27 -11.34
CA SER A 356 -5.71 3.37 -11.90
C SER A 356 -4.79 4.17 -11.00
N TYR A 357 -3.48 3.94 -11.14
CA TYR A 357 -2.49 4.73 -10.41
C TYR A 357 -2.53 6.21 -10.83
N GLY A 358 -2.52 6.51 -12.13
CA GLY A 358 -2.67 7.88 -12.65
C GLY A 358 -4.11 8.18 -13.03
N VAL A 359 -4.50 9.45 -13.15
CA VAL A 359 -5.89 9.83 -13.51
C VAL A 359 -6.35 9.15 -14.80
N ASN A 360 -5.54 9.21 -15.85
CA ASN A 360 -5.94 8.76 -17.18
C ASN A 360 -5.46 7.35 -17.54
N PHE A 361 -4.48 6.79 -16.83
CA PHE A 361 -3.82 5.55 -17.24
C PHE A 361 -3.29 4.73 -16.06
N SER A 362 -3.25 3.41 -16.28
CA SER A 362 -2.52 2.47 -15.43
C SER A 362 -1.04 2.83 -15.33
N SER A 363 -0.40 2.48 -14.21
CA SER A 363 1.07 2.51 -14.18
C SER A 363 1.63 1.54 -15.22
N GLN A 364 2.66 1.98 -15.93
CA GLN A 364 3.33 1.16 -16.95
C GLN A 364 4.51 0.41 -16.37
N THR A 365 5.07 0.90 -15.28
CA THR A 365 6.22 0.30 -14.63
C THR A 365 5.99 0.20 -13.13
N SER A 366 6.58 -0.82 -12.51
CA SER A 366 6.76 -0.88 -11.07
C SER A 366 8.22 -1.15 -10.77
N GLN A 367 8.83 -0.27 -9.97
CA GLN A 367 10.25 -0.36 -9.59
C GLN A 367 11.18 -0.47 -10.80
N GLY A 368 10.88 0.26 -11.87
CA GLY A 368 11.68 0.28 -13.09
C GLY A 368 11.44 -0.90 -14.05
N MET A 369 10.61 -1.87 -13.68
CA MET A 369 10.25 -3.00 -14.55
C MET A 369 8.89 -2.77 -15.22
N PRO A 370 8.71 -3.19 -16.49
CA PRO A 370 7.45 -3.07 -17.21
C PRO A 370 6.40 -4.05 -16.66
N VAL A 371 5.19 -3.56 -16.39
CA VAL A 371 4.11 -4.36 -15.78
C VAL A 371 2.77 -4.30 -16.53
N ALA A 372 2.59 -3.37 -17.48
CA ALA A 372 1.37 -3.20 -18.26
C ALA A 372 1.68 -2.59 -19.64
N ILE A 373 0.71 -2.44 -20.55
CA ILE A 373 0.91 -1.69 -21.80
C ILE A 373 0.99 -0.18 -21.53
N GLU A 374 1.72 0.56 -22.38
CA GLU A 374 1.86 2.00 -22.27
C GLU A 374 0.50 2.72 -22.33
N ARG A 375 0.25 3.61 -21.35
CA ARG A 375 -0.91 4.52 -21.27
C ARG A 375 -2.29 3.86 -21.46
N SER A 376 -2.46 2.60 -21.04
CA SER A 376 -3.78 1.95 -21.11
C SER A 376 -4.78 2.64 -20.16
N PRO A 377 -5.98 3.03 -20.62
CA PRO A 377 -7.02 3.70 -19.82
C PRO A 377 -7.82 2.70 -18.96
N GLU A 378 -7.10 1.85 -18.22
CA GLU A 378 -7.64 0.78 -17.40
C GLU A 378 -7.23 0.95 -15.93
N GLY A 379 -7.81 0.15 -15.04
CA GLY A 379 -7.36 0.07 -13.66
C GLY A 379 -6.17 -0.87 -13.52
N ASP A 380 -5.41 -0.68 -12.45
CA ASP A 380 -4.28 -1.53 -12.09
C ASP A 380 -4.30 -1.87 -10.60
N ILE A 381 -3.68 -2.99 -10.23
CA ILE A 381 -3.75 -3.49 -8.85
C ILE A 381 -3.19 -2.45 -7.87
N ASN A 382 -2.06 -1.82 -8.17
CA ASN A 382 -1.44 -0.87 -7.26
C ASN A 382 -2.33 0.38 -7.06
N GLY A 383 -2.84 0.95 -8.15
CA GLY A 383 -3.80 2.04 -8.15
C GLY A 383 -5.06 1.68 -7.38
N HIS A 384 -5.60 0.48 -7.57
CA HIS A 384 -6.75 -0.03 -6.83
C HIS A 384 -6.48 -0.13 -5.33
N ILE A 385 -5.37 -0.75 -4.91
CA ILE A 385 -5.02 -0.85 -3.49
C ILE A 385 -4.89 0.55 -2.89
N LEU A 386 -4.17 1.46 -3.55
CA LEU A 386 -3.94 2.80 -3.04
C LEU A 386 -5.23 3.62 -2.93
N ALA A 387 -6.08 3.59 -3.95
CA ALA A 387 -7.32 4.38 -4.01
C ALA A 387 -8.50 3.74 -3.26
N ALA A 388 -8.45 2.44 -2.95
CA ALA A 388 -9.52 1.73 -2.25
C ALA A 388 -9.13 1.30 -0.83
N THR A 389 -8.69 0.06 -0.63
CA THR A 389 -8.48 -0.49 0.73
C THR A 389 -7.37 0.23 1.49
N GLY A 390 -6.32 0.68 0.80
CA GLY A 390 -5.24 1.49 1.35
C GLY A 390 -5.77 2.84 1.83
N LEU A 391 -6.39 3.63 0.93
CA LEU A 391 -6.96 4.94 1.27
C LEU A 391 -7.90 4.85 2.47
N LEU A 392 -8.90 3.96 2.43
CA LEU A 392 -9.85 3.79 3.53
C LEU A 392 -9.16 3.44 4.84
N SER A 393 -8.24 2.48 4.83
CA SER A 393 -7.52 2.07 6.04
C SER A 393 -6.74 3.23 6.65
N HIS A 394 -6.18 4.12 5.81
CA HIS A 394 -5.46 5.29 6.28
C HIS A 394 -6.37 6.44 6.71
N VAL A 395 -7.57 6.59 6.14
CA VAL A 395 -8.58 7.49 6.68
C VAL A 395 -8.94 7.05 8.11
N TYR A 396 -9.27 5.78 8.33
CA TYR A 396 -9.52 5.26 9.70
C TYR A 396 -8.33 5.47 10.63
N ARG A 397 -7.10 5.21 10.16
CA ARG A 397 -5.90 5.44 10.97
C ARG A 397 -5.69 6.91 11.30
N GLY A 398 -5.89 7.81 10.35
CA GLY A 398 -5.76 9.25 10.55
C GLY A 398 -6.79 9.84 11.51
N LEU A 399 -7.93 9.17 11.67
CA LEU A 399 -8.97 9.52 12.65
C LEU A 399 -8.82 8.80 14.00
N ASP A 400 -7.84 7.92 14.11
CA ASP A 400 -7.67 7.00 15.23
C ASP A 400 -8.91 6.11 15.49
N LEU A 401 -9.36 5.42 14.44
CA LEU A 401 -10.59 4.60 14.42
C LEU A 401 -10.35 3.23 13.76
N SER A 402 -9.12 2.72 13.78
CA SER A 402 -8.76 1.48 13.08
C SER A 402 -9.58 0.25 13.57
N ASP A 403 -9.94 0.21 14.85
CA ASP A 403 -10.73 -0.87 15.46
C ASP A 403 -12.22 -0.83 15.08
N TYR A 404 -12.68 0.28 14.53
CA TYR A 404 -14.08 0.52 14.14
C TYR A 404 -14.26 0.53 12.63
N LYS A 405 -13.31 -0.07 11.90
CA LYS A 405 -13.35 -0.14 10.44
C LYS A 405 -14.60 -0.88 9.97
N VAL A 406 -15.32 -0.26 9.02
CA VAL A 406 -16.43 -0.90 8.32
C VAL A 406 -15.86 -1.70 7.13
N PRO A 407 -16.37 -2.90 6.81
CA PRO A 407 -15.89 -3.65 5.66
C PRO A 407 -16.27 -2.97 4.33
N LEU A 408 -15.26 -2.76 3.48
CA LEU A 408 -15.42 -2.24 2.11
C LEU A 408 -16.13 -3.25 1.19
N PHE A 409 -15.86 -4.52 1.39
CA PHE A 409 -16.51 -5.63 0.73
C PHE A 409 -16.82 -6.67 1.79
N VAL A 410 -17.82 -7.50 1.55
CA VAL A 410 -18.32 -8.47 2.53
C VAL A 410 -18.25 -9.89 1.95
N ARG A 411 -18.66 -10.88 2.74
CA ARG A 411 -18.58 -12.29 2.34
C ARG A 411 -19.19 -12.61 0.97
N CYS A 412 -20.35 -12.04 0.64
CA CYS A 412 -20.99 -12.30 -0.66
C CYS A 412 -20.19 -11.75 -1.85
N ASP A 413 -19.36 -10.70 -1.66
CA ASP A 413 -18.40 -10.23 -2.67
C ASP A 413 -17.31 -11.29 -2.89
N PHE A 414 -16.85 -11.97 -1.83
CA PHE A 414 -15.89 -13.08 -1.94
C PHE A 414 -16.48 -14.31 -2.62
N ASP A 415 -17.71 -14.68 -2.28
CA ASP A 415 -18.40 -15.80 -2.94
C ASP A 415 -18.57 -15.53 -4.44
N ARG A 416 -18.89 -14.28 -4.81
CA ARG A 416 -18.92 -13.84 -6.22
C ARG A 416 -17.56 -14.01 -6.88
N TYR A 417 -16.48 -13.52 -6.26
CA TYR A 417 -15.11 -13.70 -6.75
C TYR A 417 -14.80 -15.19 -7.01
N MET A 418 -15.03 -16.05 -6.01
CA MET A 418 -14.73 -17.48 -6.12
C MET A 418 -15.55 -18.17 -7.21
N SER A 419 -16.83 -17.82 -7.36
CA SER A 419 -17.67 -18.39 -8.42
C SER A 419 -17.13 -18.12 -9.84
N ILE A 420 -16.54 -16.94 -10.06
CA ILE A 420 -15.93 -16.57 -11.34
C ILE A 420 -14.66 -17.39 -11.57
N ILE A 421 -13.81 -17.52 -10.54
CA ILE A 421 -12.56 -18.28 -10.61
C ILE A 421 -12.84 -19.76 -10.91
N GLU A 422 -13.79 -20.38 -10.21
CA GLU A 422 -14.14 -21.79 -10.41
C GLU A 422 -14.66 -22.05 -11.81
N LYS A 423 -15.53 -21.18 -12.33
CA LYS A 423 -16.05 -21.29 -13.70
C LYS A 423 -14.95 -21.19 -14.75
N ARG A 424 -14.02 -20.23 -14.61
CA ARG A 424 -12.87 -20.07 -15.51
C ARG A 424 -11.98 -21.32 -15.50
N ARG A 425 -11.65 -21.81 -14.31
CA ARG A 425 -10.82 -23.02 -14.13
C ARG A 425 -11.44 -24.26 -14.78
N LEU A 426 -12.75 -24.46 -14.65
CA LEU A 426 -13.46 -25.58 -15.28
C LEU A 426 -13.45 -25.48 -16.82
N THR A 427 -13.52 -24.26 -17.34
CA THR A 427 -13.53 -24.00 -18.78
C THR A 427 -12.17 -24.34 -19.39
N GLU A 428 -11.08 -23.88 -18.79
CA GLU A 428 -9.71 -24.17 -19.25
C GLU A 428 -9.37 -25.67 -19.22
N LYS A 429 -9.73 -26.37 -18.15
CA LYS A 429 -9.54 -27.83 -18.07
C LYS A 429 -10.29 -28.60 -19.15
N THR A 430 -11.44 -28.09 -19.60
CA THR A 430 -12.22 -28.71 -20.67
C THR A 430 -11.56 -28.49 -22.02
N THR A 431 -11.05 -27.28 -22.27
CA THR A 431 -10.31 -26.93 -23.48
C THR A 431 -9.03 -27.77 -23.62
N GLU A 432 -8.25 -27.93 -22.55
CA GLU A 432 -7.03 -28.75 -22.57
C GLU A 432 -7.31 -30.21 -22.93
N ARG A 433 -8.38 -30.80 -22.37
CA ARG A 433 -8.80 -32.17 -22.71
C ARG A 433 -9.15 -32.31 -24.18
N SER A 434 -9.89 -31.35 -24.74
CA SER A 434 -10.29 -31.36 -26.15
C SER A 434 -9.14 -31.18 -27.15
N ILE A 435 -8.00 -30.64 -26.71
CA ILE A 435 -6.78 -30.52 -27.52
C ILE A 435 -5.93 -31.79 -27.42
N SER A 436 -6.01 -32.51 -26.28
CA SER A 436 -5.26 -33.74 -26.04
C SER A 436 -5.92 -35.01 -26.60
N GLU A 437 -7.22 -34.96 -26.90
CA GLU A 437 -8.00 -35.99 -27.60
C GLU A 437 -7.99 -35.76 -29.11
#